data_AF-A0A397TST9-F1
#
_entry.id   AF-A0A397TST9-F1
#
_cell.length_a   1.000
_cell.length_b   1.000
_cell.length_c   1.000
_cell.angle_alpha   90.00
_cell.angle_beta   90.00
_cell.angle_gamma   90.00
#
_symmetry.space_group_name_H-M   'P 1'
#
loop_
_entity.id
_entity.type
_entity.pdbx_description
1 polymer ?
#
loop_
_entity_poly.entity_id
_entity_poly.type
_entity_poly.pdbx_seq_one_letter_code
_entity_poly.pdbx_strand_id
1 'polypeptide(L)'
;YNSALSFTSIGAKIDNQITGTSRIYTFRIHGKMHYRIGTLLPDSEIQSQFAQMYIYDTDNELQNRLNVLPDLDTSILLELQQMLHTINPYVIVFHQVSNLL
;
A
#
# COMPACT_ATOMS: atom_id res chain seq x y z
N TYR A 1 4.72 1.05 -8.12
CA TYR A 1 4.20 2.33 -7.57
C TYR A 1 2.82 2.20 -6.92
N ASN A 2 1.74 1.81 -7.62
CA ASN A 2 0.40 1.77 -7.00
C ASN A 2 0.32 0.99 -5.69
N SER A 3 0.91 -0.21 -5.63
CA SER A 3 0.97 -0.99 -4.39
C SER A 3 1.75 -0.28 -3.29
N ALA A 4 2.81 0.44 -3.66
CA ALA A 4 3.66 1.19 -2.74
C ALA A 4 2.98 2.43 -2.16
N LEU A 5 1.91 2.94 -2.77
CA LEU A 5 1.17 4.14 -2.36
C LEU A 5 -0.29 3.84 -2.02
N SER A 6 -0.64 2.55 -1.89
CA SER A 6 -2.02 2.15 -1.60
C SER A 6 -2.27 2.21 -0.10
N PHE A 7 -3.47 2.66 0.29
CA PHE A 7 -3.94 2.64 1.68
C PHE A 7 -4.48 1.26 2.09
N THR A 8 -4.85 0.43 1.12
CA THR A 8 -5.44 -0.90 1.39
C THR A 8 -4.90 -1.94 0.43
N SER A 9 -4.92 -3.19 0.88
CA SER A 9 -4.74 -4.33 -0.02
C SER A 9 -6.07 -4.73 -0.64
N ILE A 10 -6.02 -5.42 -1.77
CA ILE A 10 -7.21 -6.00 -2.40
C ILE A 10 -7.35 -7.45 -1.93
N GLY A 11 -8.54 -7.79 -1.45
CA GLY A 11 -8.99 -9.16 -1.24
C GLY A 11 -9.95 -9.59 -2.35
N ALA A 12 -9.70 -10.74 -2.94
CA ALA A 12 -10.60 -11.36 -3.91
C ALA A 12 -10.48 -12.88 -3.89
N LYS A 13 -11.57 -13.59 -4.24
CA LYS A 13 -11.52 -15.03 -4.48
C LYS A 13 -11.01 -15.27 -5.90
N ILE A 14 -9.75 -15.67 -6.00
CA ILE A 14 -9.11 -15.97 -7.28
C ILE A 14 -9.47 -17.40 -7.71
N ASP A 15 -9.87 -17.54 -8.96
CA ASP A 15 -10.07 -18.83 -9.60
C ASP A 15 -8.73 -19.37 -10.11
N ASN A 16 -8.13 -20.25 -9.31
CA ASN A 16 -6.82 -20.82 -9.60
C ASN A 16 -6.83 -21.85 -10.73
N GLN A 17 -8.00 -22.29 -11.22
CA GLN A 17 -8.05 -23.24 -12.34
C GLN A 17 -7.61 -22.62 -13.68
N ILE A 18 -7.73 -21.30 -13.79
CA ILE A 18 -7.34 -20.56 -14.99
C ILE A 18 -6.21 -19.56 -14.74
N THR A 19 -5.77 -19.42 -13.49
CA THR A 19 -4.73 -18.47 -13.14
C THR A 19 -3.35 -19.04 -13.47
N GLY A 20 -2.56 -18.33 -14.28
CA GLY A 20 -1.19 -18.74 -14.60
C GLY A 20 -1.04 -19.90 -15.58
N THR A 21 -2.12 -20.39 -16.19
CA THR A 21 -2.09 -21.47 -17.20
C THR A 21 -1.68 -20.99 -18.60
N SER A 22 -1.51 -19.68 -18.77
CA SER A 22 -1.19 -19.01 -20.04
C SER A 22 0.15 -18.28 -19.97
N ARG A 23 0.82 -18.14 -21.12
CA ARG A 23 2.08 -17.38 -21.29
C ARG A 23 1.92 -15.90 -20.91
N ILE A 24 0.69 -15.40 -20.90
CA ILE A 24 0.30 -14.08 -20.36
C ILE A 24 -0.38 -14.32 -19.02
N TYR A 25 0.12 -13.68 -17.96
CA TYR A 25 -0.48 -13.78 -16.64
C TYR A 25 -1.93 -13.28 -16.67
N THR A 26 -2.87 -14.20 -16.51
CA THR A 26 -4.30 -13.94 -16.46
C THR A 26 -4.81 -14.55 -15.17
N PHE A 27 -5.72 -13.86 -14.48
CA PHE A 27 -6.43 -14.37 -13.31
C PHE A 27 -7.89 -13.98 -13.42
N ARG A 28 -8.78 -14.79 -12.83
CA ARG A 28 -10.22 -14.50 -12.76
C ARG A 28 -10.65 -14.38 -11.32
N ILE A 29 -11.44 -13.34 -11.04
CA ILE A 29 -12.07 -13.15 -9.74
C ILE A 29 -13.48 -13.73 -9.82
N HIS A 30 -13.87 -14.51 -8.82
CA HIS A 30 -15.24 -14.99 -8.67
C HIS A 30 -15.91 -14.33 -7.46
N GLY A 31 -17.04 -13.66 -7.68
CA GLY A 31 -17.75 -12.94 -6.63
C GLY A 31 -17.26 -11.49 -6.46
N LYS A 32 -17.34 -10.96 -5.22
CA LYS A 32 -17.02 -9.57 -4.93
C LYS A 32 -15.54 -9.37 -4.61
N MET A 33 -15.00 -8.24 -5.08
CA MET A 33 -13.74 -7.68 -4.62
C MET A 33 -14.00 -6.85 -3.36
N HIS A 34 -13.12 -6.95 -2.38
CA HIS A 34 -13.17 -6.12 -1.17
C HIS A 34 -11.81 -5.52 -0.85
N TYR A 35 -11.80 -4.34 -0.25
CA TYR A 35 -10.59 -3.75 0.30
C TYR A 35 -10.32 -4.33 1.69
N ARG A 36 -9.06 -4.64 1.96
CA ARG A 36 -8.59 -5.13 3.26
C ARG A 36 -7.71 -4.06 3.87
N ILE A 37 -8.18 -3.53 5.00
CA ILE A 37 -7.40 -2.65 5.87
C ILE A 37 -6.85 -3.50 7.02
N GLY A 38 -5.54 -3.37 7.28
CA GLY A 38 -4.88 -4.08 8.37
C GLY A 38 -5.17 -3.43 9.73
N THR A 39 -4.40 -3.84 10.74
CA THR A 39 -4.35 -3.14 12.03
C THR A 39 -3.89 -1.69 11.85
N LEU A 40 -4.27 -0.81 12.79
CA LEU A 40 -3.91 0.61 12.72
C LEU A 40 -2.40 0.84 12.83
N LEU A 41 -1.76 0.11 13.74
CA LEU A 41 -0.31 0.13 13.95
C LEU A 41 0.29 -1.20 13.52
N PRO A 42 1.55 -1.18 13.03
CA PRO A 42 2.31 -2.41 12.84
C PRO A 42 2.57 -3.10 14.18
N ASP A 43 2.60 -4.42 14.18
CA ASP A 43 3.16 -5.17 15.31
C ASP A 43 4.68 -4.89 15.38
N SER A 44 5.27 -4.94 16.57
CA SER A 44 6.66 -4.50 16.82
C SER A 44 7.73 -5.16 15.94
N GLU A 45 7.43 -6.34 15.38
CA GLU A 45 8.34 -7.12 14.52
C GLU A 45 7.93 -7.11 13.03
N ILE A 46 6.81 -6.46 12.69
CA ILE A 46 6.26 -6.48 11.34
C ILE A 46 6.46 -5.11 10.70
N GLN A 47 7.01 -5.11 9.48
CA GLN A 47 7.15 -3.91 8.68
C GLN A 47 5.79 -3.28 8.36
N SER A 48 5.69 -1.95 8.50
CA SER A 48 4.46 -1.21 8.21
C SER A 48 4.04 -1.39 6.75
N GLN A 49 2.74 -1.61 6.54
CA GLN A 49 2.17 -1.83 5.22
C GLN A 49 0.89 -1.02 4.99
N PHE A 50 0.67 -0.62 3.75
CA PHE A 50 -0.53 0.09 3.30
C PHE A 50 -0.82 1.35 4.14
N ALA A 51 -2.00 1.44 4.76
CA ALA A 51 -2.41 2.52 5.65
C ALA A 51 -1.39 2.84 6.76
N GLN A 52 -0.70 1.83 7.29
CA GLN A 52 0.29 2.02 8.36
C GLN A 52 1.49 2.85 7.91
N MET A 53 1.81 2.85 6.61
CA MET A 53 2.89 3.68 6.06
C MET A 53 2.58 5.18 6.12
N TYR A 54 1.33 5.55 6.41
CA TYR A 54 0.89 6.94 6.60
C TYR A 54 0.68 7.29 8.09
N ILE A 55 0.95 6.35 9.00
CA ILE A 55 0.74 6.53 10.46
C ILE A 55 2.03 6.26 11.24
N TYR A 56 2.79 5.24 10.85
CA TYR A 56 3.99 4.83 11.55
C TYR A 56 5.23 5.45 10.88
N ASP A 57 6.07 6.12 11.68
CA ASP A 57 7.37 6.66 11.25
C ASP A 57 7.25 7.49 9.95
N THR A 58 6.37 8.49 9.99
CA THR A 58 6.05 9.35 8.84
C THR A 58 7.25 10.14 8.34
N ASP A 59 8.24 10.39 9.19
CA ASP A 59 9.48 11.07 8.83
C ASP A 59 10.32 10.27 7.82
N ASN A 60 10.17 8.93 7.82
CA ASN A 60 10.90 8.02 6.94
C ASN A 60 9.99 7.28 5.94
N GLU A 61 8.80 7.80 5.64
CA GLU A 61 7.79 7.16 4.78
C GLU A 61 8.37 6.66 3.44
N LEU A 62 9.20 7.49 2.77
CA LEU A 62 9.81 7.13 1.49
C LEU A 62 10.73 5.91 1.63
N GLN A 63 11.60 5.92 2.64
CA GLN A 63 12.55 4.83 2.88
C GLN A 63 11.80 3.56 3.30
N ASN A 64 10.76 3.70 4.13
CA ASN A 64 9.91 2.60 4.55
C ASN A 64 9.24 1.92 3.34
N ARG A 65 8.77 2.70 2.36
CA ARG A 65 8.22 2.17 1.10
C ARG A 65 9.27 1.46 0.23
N LEU A 66 10.48 2.02 0.12
CA LEU A 66 11.59 1.40 -0.61
C LEU A 66 12.08 0.11 0.05
N ASN A 67 12.04 0.03 1.38
CA ASN A 67 12.39 -1.19 2.11
C ASN A 67 11.41 -2.34 1.81
N VAL A 68 10.14 -2.03 1.50
CA VAL A 68 9.15 -3.05 1.06
C VAL A 68 9.27 -3.35 -0.43
N LEU A 69 9.53 -2.33 -1.26
CA LEU A 69 9.58 -2.42 -2.72
C LEU A 69 10.88 -1.78 -3.25
N PRO A 70 12.01 -2.48 -3.15
CA PRO A 70 13.34 -1.90 -3.43
C PRO A 70 13.60 -1.61 -4.90
N ASP A 71 12.85 -2.23 -5.81
CA ASP A 71 13.03 -2.10 -7.25
C ASP A 71 12.37 -0.84 -7.86
N LEU A 72 11.82 0.05 -7.02
CA LEU A 72 11.19 1.29 -7.48
C LEU A 72 12.22 2.40 -7.69
N ASP A 73 11.99 3.23 -8.71
CA ASP A 73 12.74 4.46 -8.88
C ASP A 73 12.38 5.45 -7.77
N THR A 74 13.38 5.83 -6.98
CA THR A 74 13.23 6.73 -5.84
C THR A 74 12.69 8.10 -6.23
N SER A 75 13.10 8.64 -7.39
CA SER A 75 12.67 9.97 -7.83
C SER A 75 11.18 9.98 -8.18
N ILE A 76 10.74 8.98 -8.94
CA ILE A 76 9.32 8.81 -9.30
C ILE A 76 8.47 8.58 -8.06
N LEU A 77 8.93 7.72 -7.14
CA LEU A 77 8.20 7.44 -5.91
C LEU A 77 8.03 8.70 -5.05
N LEU A 78 9.10 9.51 -4.92
CA LEU A 78 9.07 10.77 -4.18
C LEU A 78 8.09 11.78 -4.80
N GLU A 79 8.13 11.96 -6.13
CA GLU A 79 7.20 12.86 -6.83
C GLU A 79 5.74 12.46 -6.63
N LEU A 80 5.44 11.15 -6.76
CA LEU A 80 4.09 10.63 -6.55
C LEU A 80 3.64 10.76 -5.09
N GLN A 81 4.54 10.53 -4.13
CA GLN A 81 4.25 10.70 -2.71
C GLN A 81 3.92 12.17 -2.41
N GLN A 82 4.74 13.12 -2.86
CA GLN A 82 4.51 14.55 -2.67
C GLN A 82 3.19 15.03 -3.32
N MET A 83 2.88 14.51 -4.51
CA MET A 83 1.60 14.76 -5.17
C MET A 83 0.43 14.28 -4.29
N LEU A 84 0.51 13.06 -3.74
CA LEU A 84 -0.54 12.54 -2.86
C LEU A 84 -0.64 13.31 -1.55
N HIS A 85 0.48 13.68 -0.93
CA HIS A 85 0.50 14.51 0.28
C HIS A 85 -0.20 15.86 0.07
N THR A 86 -0.09 16.42 -1.14
CA THR A 86 -0.70 17.70 -1.49
C THR A 86 -2.19 17.58 -1.81
N ILE A 87 -2.61 16.53 -2.51
CA ILE A 87 -3.93 16.45 -3.15
C ILE A 87 -4.89 15.51 -2.41
N ASN A 88 -4.39 14.43 -1.82
CA ASN A 88 -5.23 13.35 -1.30
C ASN A 88 -5.63 13.64 0.16
N PRO A 89 -6.92 13.94 0.45
CA PRO A 89 -7.37 14.26 1.80
C PRO A 89 -7.22 13.10 2.78
N TYR A 90 -7.16 11.86 2.31
CA TYR A 90 -6.93 10.72 3.19
C TYR A 90 -5.51 10.70 3.73
N VAL A 91 -4.49 11.14 2.97
CA VAL A 91 -3.14 11.28 3.52
C VAL A 91 -3.16 12.19 4.74
N ILE A 92 -3.84 13.33 4.62
CA ILE A 92 -3.96 14.32 5.70
C ILE A 92 -4.61 13.70 6.94
N VAL A 93 -5.72 12.98 6.76
CA VAL A 93 -6.43 12.32 7.88
C VAL A 93 -5.54 11.27 8.56
N PHE A 94 -4.81 10.45 7.80
CA PHE A 94 -3.93 9.43 8.37
C PHE A 94 -2.71 10.03 9.06
N HIS A 95 -2.13 11.12 8.53
CA HIS A 95 -1.07 11.87 9.21
C HIS A 95 -1.57 12.54 10.48
N GLN A 96 -2.82 13.01 10.52
CA GLN A 96 -3.42 13.52 11.76
C GLN A 96 -3.53 12.43 12.81
N VAL A 97 -3.92 11.21 12.43
CA VAL A 97 -3.93 10.06 13.34
C VAL A 97 -2.51 9.74 13.84
N SER A 98 -1.49 9.84 13.00
CA SER A 98 -0.08 9.70 13.41
C SER A 98 0.30 10.64 14.56
N ASN A 99 -0.19 11.88 14.56
CA ASN A 99 0.14 12.86 15.59
C ASN A 99 -0.61 12.63 16.93
N LEU A 100 -1.60 11.74 16.94
CA LEU A 100 -2.41 11.42 18.12
C LEU A 100 -1.94 10.16 18.86
N LEU A 101 -1.02 9.41 18.26
CA LEU A 101 -0.45 8.15 18.78
C LEU A 101 0.95 8.40 19.33
#